data_AF-A0A5K0YL40-F1
#
_entry.id   AF-A0A5K0YL40-F1
#
_cell.length_a   1.000
_cell.length_b   1.000
_cell.length_c   1.000
_cell.angle_alpha   90.00
_cell.angle_beta   90.00
_cell.angle_gamma   90.00
#
_symmetry.space_group_name_H-M   'P 1'
#
loop_
_entity.id
_entity.type
_entity.pdbx_description
1 polymer ?
#
loop_
_entity_poly.entity_id
_entity_poly.type
_entity_poly.pdbx_seq_one_letter_code
_entity_poly.pdbx_strand_id
1 'polypeptide(L)' 'NTAPAPMPGMEGWQAAAFRISGDKAYFSGCGFFGAQDTLCDDAGRHYFKECYIEGSIDFIFGNGRSMYK' A
#
# COMPACT_ATOMS: atom_id res chain seq x y z
N ASN A 1 -3.35 0.19 -13.19
CA ASN A 1 -3.45 1.62 -12.78
C ASN A 1 -3.13 2.52 -13.99
N THR A 2 -3.71 3.74 -14.09
CA THR A 2 -3.37 4.76 -15.12
C THR A 2 -2.77 6.04 -14.52
N ALA A 3 -2.52 6.08 -13.21
CA ALA A 3 -1.88 7.22 -12.56
C ALA A 3 -0.48 7.47 -13.13
N PRO A 4 -0.11 8.73 -13.41
CA PRO A 4 1.22 9.06 -13.90
C PRO A 4 2.26 8.79 -12.81
N ALA A 5 3.42 8.27 -13.21
CA ALA A 5 4.55 8.18 -12.30
C ALA A 5 5.04 9.58 -11.91
N PRO A 6 5.39 9.83 -10.64
CA PRO A 6 6.00 11.10 -10.24
C PRO A 6 7.36 11.28 -10.93
N MET A 7 7.70 12.52 -11.26
CA MET A 7 9.02 12.85 -11.80
C MET A 7 10.10 12.77 -10.69
N PRO A 8 11.36 12.46 -11.01
CA PRO A 8 12.45 12.51 -10.04
C PRO A 8 12.55 13.88 -9.35
N GLY A 9 12.59 13.90 -8.02
CA GLY A 9 12.71 15.13 -7.23
C GLY A 9 11.39 15.91 -7.01
N MET A 10 10.25 15.33 -7.37
CA MET A 10 8.94 15.95 -7.16
C MET A 10 8.48 15.77 -5.70
N GLU A 11 8.19 16.86 -5.01
CA GLU A 11 7.74 16.84 -3.61
C GLU A 11 6.21 16.84 -3.50
N GLY A 12 5.66 16.06 -2.57
CA GLY A 12 4.23 16.08 -2.21
C GLY A 12 3.30 15.28 -3.14
N TRP A 13 3.85 14.39 -3.98
CA TRP A 13 3.09 13.56 -4.92
C TRP A 13 2.73 12.16 -4.39
N GLN A 14 3.05 11.88 -3.13
CA GLN A 14 2.61 10.66 -2.45
C GLN A 14 1.09 10.60 -2.39
N ALA A 15 0.51 9.46 -2.77
CA ALA A 15 -0.93 9.30 -2.87
C ALA A 15 -1.35 7.89 -2.44
N ALA A 16 -1.55 7.71 -1.14
CA ALA A 16 -2.00 6.44 -0.59
C ALA A 16 -3.41 6.09 -1.07
N ALA A 17 -3.54 4.90 -1.66
CA ALA A 17 -4.82 4.32 -2.03
C ALA A 17 -5.53 3.72 -0.81
N PHE A 18 -4.76 3.19 0.15
CA PHE A 18 -5.30 2.61 1.37
C PHE A 18 -4.33 2.77 2.54
N ARG A 19 -4.87 3.04 3.74
CA ARG A 19 -4.13 3.02 5.01
C ARG A 19 -4.81 2.12 6.01
N ILE A 20 -4.03 1.29 6.70
CA ILE A 20 -4.48 0.45 7.80
C ILE A 20 -3.59 0.60 9.03
N SER A 21 -4.21 0.95 10.16
CA SER A 21 -3.54 1.10 11.46
C SER A 21 -4.17 0.22 12.56
N GLY A 22 -5.19 -0.57 12.22
CA GLY A 22 -5.94 -1.39 13.17
C GLY A 22 -5.38 -2.81 13.27
N ASP A 23 -5.23 -3.34 14.49
CA ASP A 23 -4.63 -4.67 14.70
C ASP A 23 -5.56 -5.83 14.31
N LYS A 24 -4.96 -6.95 13.87
CA LYS A 24 -5.63 -8.18 13.41
C LYS A 24 -6.56 -7.99 12.20
N ALA A 25 -6.16 -7.16 11.24
CA ALA A 25 -6.89 -6.99 9.99
C ALA A 25 -6.59 -8.14 9.00
N TYR A 26 -7.61 -8.57 8.26
CA TYR A 26 -7.50 -9.58 7.22
C TYR A 26 -8.11 -9.07 5.91
N PHE A 27 -7.36 -9.16 4.83
CA PHE A 27 -7.78 -8.77 3.49
C PHE A 27 -7.65 -9.99 2.55
N SER A 28 -8.70 -10.29 1.79
CA SER A 28 -8.76 -11.49 0.94
C SER A 28 -9.28 -11.13 -0.45
N GLY A 29 -8.54 -11.43 -1.51
CA GLY A 29 -8.98 -11.15 -2.88
C GLY A 29 -9.10 -9.66 -3.23
N CYS A 30 -8.44 -8.78 -2.46
CA CYS A 30 -8.50 -7.34 -2.64
C CYS A 30 -7.47 -6.84 -3.66
N GLY A 31 -7.82 -5.79 -4.42
CA GLY A 31 -6.90 -5.04 -5.28
C GLY A 31 -6.62 -3.65 -4.71
N PHE A 32 -5.34 -3.29 -4.57
CA PHE A 32 -4.88 -1.96 -4.14
C PHE A 32 -4.04 -1.34 -5.26
N PHE A 33 -4.45 -0.19 -5.78
CA PHE A 33 -3.84 0.40 -6.98
C PHE A 33 -3.41 1.84 -6.71
N GLY A 34 -2.14 2.16 -6.94
CA GLY A 34 -1.58 3.50 -6.74
C GLY A 34 -0.26 3.66 -7.47
N ALA A 35 0.40 4.80 -7.30
CA ALA A 35 1.74 5.05 -7.84
C ALA A 35 2.73 5.05 -6.67
N GLN A 36 3.04 6.21 -6.11
CA GLN A 36 3.85 6.32 -4.91
C GLN A 36 2.99 6.15 -3.65
N ASP A 37 3.48 5.37 -2.69
CA ASP A 37 2.87 5.14 -1.38
C ASP A 37 1.50 4.43 -1.44
N THR A 38 1.28 3.51 -2.40
CA THR A 38 -0.03 2.86 -2.64
C THR A 38 -0.70 2.31 -1.37
N LEU A 39 -0.01 1.45 -0.61
CA LEU A 39 -0.53 0.79 0.59
C LEU A 39 0.27 1.21 1.82
N CYS A 40 -0.35 2.03 2.68
CA CYS A 40 0.17 2.40 3.99
C CYS A 40 -0.21 1.34 5.03
N ASP A 41 0.65 0.34 5.18
CA ASP A 41 0.63 -0.68 6.23
C ASP A 41 1.23 -0.12 7.54
N ASP A 42 0.50 0.81 8.15
CA ASP A 42 1.01 1.74 9.16
C ASP A 42 1.39 1.05 10.47
N ALA A 43 0.47 0.32 11.10
CA ALA A 43 0.68 -0.32 12.40
C ALA A 43 -0.31 -1.47 12.65
N GLY A 44 0.08 -2.44 13.48
CA GLY A 44 -0.74 -3.60 13.84
C GLY A 44 -0.24 -4.89 13.20
N ARG A 45 -1.05 -5.95 13.23
CA ARG A 45 -0.80 -7.21 12.52
C ARG A 45 -1.83 -7.39 11.43
N HIS A 46 -1.37 -7.55 10.20
CA HIS A 46 -2.28 -7.73 9.07
C HIS A 46 -1.94 -8.97 8.26
N TYR A 47 -2.95 -9.53 7.61
CA TYR A 47 -2.76 -10.66 6.71
C TYR A 47 -3.48 -10.39 5.40
N PHE A 48 -2.71 -10.37 4.31
CA PHE A 48 -3.17 -10.14 2.95
C PHE A 48 -3.09 -11.47 2.20
N LYS A 49 -4.24 -12.05 1.82
CA LYS A 49 -4.32 -13.34 1.12
C LYS A 49 -4.90 -13.14 -0.28
N GLU A 50 -4.20 -13.63 -1.29
CA GLU A 50 -4.64 -13.55 -2.70
C GLU A 50 -4.95 -12.10 -3.10
N CYS A 51 -4.17 -11.16 -2.57
CA CYS A 51 -4.32 -9.73 -2.87
C CYS A 51 -3.39 -9.33 -4.01
N TYR A 52 -3.83 -8.35 -4.80
CA TYR A 52 -3.02 -7.70 -5.82
C TYR A 52 -2.71 -6.26 -5.39
N ILE A 53 -1.43 -5.89 -5.36
CA ILE A 53 -1.00 -4.54 -4.99
C ILE A 53 -0.13 -4.00 -6.12
N GLU A 54 -0.56 -2.89 -6.72
CA GLU A 54 0.13 -2.23 -7.84
C GLU A 54 0.62 -0.84 -7.43
N GLY A 55 1.92 -0.57 -7.66
CA GLY A 55 2.50 0.77 -7.51
C GLY A 55 3.94 0.88 -7.99
N SER A 56 4.56 2.03 -7.76
CA SER A 56 5.89 2.39 -8.25
C SER A 56 6.93 2.52 -7.13
N ILE A 57 6.87 3.60 -6.33
CA ILE A 57 7.83 3.93 -5.28
C ILE A 57 7.16 3.67 -3.93
N ASP A 58 7.83 2.94 -3.05
CA ASP A 58 7.35 2.62 -1.68
C ASP A 58 5.88 2.16 -1.65
N PHE A 59 5.48 1.40 -2.68
CA PHE A 59 4.08 1.06 -2.92
C PHE A 59 3.45 0.19 -1.82
N ILE A 60 4.27 -0.41 -0.96
CA ILE A 60 3.88 -0.91 0.35
C ILE A 60 4.87 -0.34 1.36
N PHE A 61 4.38 0.38 2.36
CA PHE A 61 5.22 1.06 3.36
C PHE A 61 4.52 1.15 4.72
N GLY A 62 5.29 1.46 5.76
CA GLY A 62 4.81 1.58 7.14
C GLY A 62 5.51 0.61 8.10
N ASN A 63 4.96 0.45 9.31
CA ASN A 63 5.54 -0.33 10.41
C ASN A 63 4.65 -1.49 10.88
N GLY A 64 3.66 -1.89 10.06
CA GLY A 64 2.83 -3.07 10.31
C GLY A 64 3.64 -4.37 10.36
N ARG A 65 3.18 -5.31 11.20
CA ARG A 65 3.67 -6.69 11.24
C ARG A 65 2.78 -7.55 10.35
N SER A 66 3.07 -7.53 9.06
CA SER A 66 2.19 -8.10 8.05
C SER A 66 2.75 -9.33 7.38
N MET A 67 1.84 -10.22 6.96
CA MET A 67 2.14 -11.34 6.08
C MET A 67 1.33 -11.20 4.79
N TYR A 68 2.01 -11.38 3.66
CA TYR A 68 1.45 -11.32 2.32
C TYR A 68 1.55 -12.71 1.70
N LYS A 69 0.43 -13.27 1.24
CA LYS A 69 0.35 -14.61 0.68
C LYS A 69 -0.50 -14.68 -0.58
#